data_AF-A0A520BZH6-F1
#
_entry.id   AF-A0A520BZH6-F1
#
_cell.length_a   1.000
_cell.length_b   1.000
_cell.length_c   1.000
_cell.angle_alpha   90.00
_cell.angle_beta   90.00
_cell.angle_gamma   90.00
#
_symmetry.space_group_name_H-M   'P 1'
#
loop_
_entity.id
_entity.type
_entity.pdbx_description
1 polymer ?
#
loop_
_entity_poly.entity_id
_entity_poly.type
_entity_poly.pdbx_seq_one_letter_code
_entity_poly.pdbx_strand_id
1 'polypeptide(L)'
;MKIQLKNYFAVLGIVACGFTAAAQQAPKKYIDPANMDLSVKPGDDFYQYASGTWIKNNPVPAKETRWGSFNELREFNAQAVRSLVETAAADKNAKPGSVTKRVGDFYTAAMDSATIEKLGYTPIKADLEKIKQVNSVQALLDQ
;
A
#
# COMPACT_ATOMS: atom_id res chain seq x y z
N MET A 1 -59.09 -29.46 31.22
CA MET A 1 -57.88 -30.26 30.93
C MET A 1 -56.67 -29.45 31.41
N LYS A 2 -56.15 -29.75 32.61
CA LYS A 2 -55.01 -29.06 33.23
C LYS A 2 -53.75 -29.84 32.87
N ILE A 3 -52.82 -29.24 32.12
CA ILE A 3 -51.49 -29.83 31.89
C ILE A 3 -50.47 -29.00 32.67
N GLN A 4 -49.81 -29.68 33.59
CA GLN A 4 -48.81 -29.20 34.54
C GLN A 4 -47.47 -29.03 33.81
N LEU A 5 -46.89 -27.83 33.81
CA LEU A 5 -45.52 -27.61 33.37
C LEU A 5 -44.62 -27.49 34.61
N LYS A 6 -44.02 -28.61 35.01
CA LYS A 6 -42.99 -28.67 36.07
C LYS A 6 -41.64 -28.24 35.50
N ASN A 7 -40.96 -27.38 36.26
CA ASN A 7 -39.57 -26.96 36.13
C ASN A 7 -38.64 -28.08 35.61
N TYR A 8 -37.96 -27.83 34.50
CA TYR A 8 -36.65 -28.41 34.23
C TYR A 8 -35.58 -27.34 34.40
N PHE A 9 -34.69 -27.64 35.34
CA PHE A 9 -33.51 -26.90 35.70
C PHE A 9 -32.52 -26.83 34.53
N ALA A 10 -31.93 -25.64 34.38
CA ALA A 10 -30.51 -25.34 34.28
C ALA A 10 -29.56 -26.22 33.44
N VAL A 11 -28.66 -25.49 32.74
CA VAL A 11 -27.37 -25.89 32.16
C VAL A 11 -27.42 -26.49 30.76
N LEU A 12 -27.06 -25.67 29.77
CA LEU A 12 -26.23 -26.04 28.61
C LEU A 12 -25.98 -24.80 27.75
N GLY A 13 -24.70 -24.49 27.49
CA GLY A 13 -24.33 -23.54 26.43
C GLY A 13 -23.19 -22.56 26.71
N ILE A 14 -22.07 -23.02 27.28
CA ILE A 14 -20.78 -22.35 27.03
C ILE A 14 -20.47 -22.56 25.54
N VAL A 15 -20.80 -21.60 24.65
CA VAL A 15 -20.11 -21.44 23.35
C VAL A 15 -20.33 -20.00 22.85
N ALA A 16 -19.51 -19.06 23.29
CA ALA A 16 -19.34 -17.78 22.59
C ALA A 16 -17.93 -17.20 22.77
N CYS A 17 -16.90 -18.06 22.77
CA CYS A 17 -15.53 -17.64 22.44
C CYS A 17 -15.28 -18.04 20.98
N GLY A 18 -16.01 -17.39 20.07
CA GLY A 18 -15.83 -17.54 18.63
C GLY A 18 -14.59 -16.79 18.19
N PHE A 19 -13.48 -17.52 18.06
CA PHE A 19 -12.40 -17.30 17.09
C PHE A 19 -12.07 -15.84 16.72
N THR A 20 -11.26 -15.19 17.56
CA THR A 20 -10.23 -14.29 17.03
C THR A 20 -8.88 -15.02 17.12
N ALA A 21 -8.77 -16.12 16.36
CA ALA A 21 -7.46 -16.52 15.89
C ALA A 21 -7.04 -15.43 14.89
N ALA A 22 -6.38 -14.38 15.39
CA ALA A 22 -5.51 -13.59 14.54
C ALA A 22 -4.61 -14.62 13.86
N ALA A 23 -4.78 -14.80 12.55
CA ALA A 23 -3.93 -15.69 11.78
C ALA A 23 -2.50 -15.23 12.04
N GLN A 24 -1.80 -15.96 12.90
CA GLN A 24 -0.41 -15.68 13.22
C GLN A 24 0.31 -15.82 11.90
N GLN A 25 0.70 -14.69 11.29
CA GLN A 25 1.48 -14.70 10.06
C GLN A 25 2.64 -15.65 10.30
N ALA A 26 2.74 -16.69 9.46
CA ALA A 26 3.81 -17.66 9.56
C ALA A 26 5.14 -16.90 9.65
N PRO A 27 6.07 -17.31 10.53
CA PRO A 27 7.32 -16.59 10.73
C PRO A 27 8.02 -16.42 9.39
N LYS A 28 8.27 -15.18 9.00
CA LYS A 28 8.91 -14.85 7.73
C LYS A 28 10.32 -15.43 7.77
N LYS A 29 10.63 -16.37 6.87
CA LYS A 29 11.98 -16.89 6.73
C LYS A 29 12.85 -15.79 6.13
N TYR A 30 13.85 -15.33 6.87
CA TYR A 30 14.78 -14.31 6.37
C TYR A 30 15.67 -14.83 5.25
N ILE A 31 16.15 -16.07 5.39
CA ILE A 31 16.76 -16.86 4.34
C ILE A 31 15.88 -18.09 4.15
N ASP A 32 15.31 -18.25 2.96
CA ASP A 32 14.52 -19.43 2.61
C ASP A 32 15.29 -20.30 1.61
N PRO A 33 15.76 -21.50 2.00
CA PRO A 33 16.41 -22.43 1.08
C PRO A 33 15.54 -22.80 -0.13
N ALA A 34 14.21 -22.65 -0.04
CA ALA A 34 13.32 -22.87 -1.18
C ALA A 34 13.54 -21.87 -2.34
N ASN A 35 14.17 -20.72 -2.07
CA ASN A 35 14.50 -19.71 -3.07
C ASN A 35 15.84 -19.97 -3.78
N MET A 36 16.64 -20.89 -3.24
CA MET A 36 17.98 -21.23 -3.74
C MET A 36 17.90 -22.24 -4.88
N ASP A 37 18.88 -22.20 -5.78
CA ASP A 37 19.11 -23.23 -6.79
C ASP A 37 20.35 -24.05 -6.39
N LEU A 38 20.10 -25.12 -5.62
CA LEU A 38 21.16 -25.98 -5.09
C LEU A 38 21.83 -26.87 -6.15
N SER A 39 21.37 -26.82 -7.42
CA SER A 39 22.05 -27.48 -8.53
C SER A 39 23.29 -26.72 -8.99
N VAL A 40 23.38 -25.42 -8.68
CA VAL A 40 24.51 -24.55 -9.00
C VAL A 40 25.47 -24.51 -7.82
N LYS A 41 26.77 -24.69 -8.05
CA LYS A 41 27.74 -24.53 -6.96
C LYS A 41 27.89 -23.05 -6.62
N PRO A 42 27.97 -22.68 -5.32
CA PRO A 42 28.08 -21.27 -4.91
C PRO A 42 29.33 -20.56 -5.46
N GLY A 43 30.40 -21.29 -5.76
CA GLY A 43 31.62 -20.73 -6.35
C GLY A 43 31.56 -20.47 -7.85
N ASP A 44 30.60 -21.07 -8.57
CA ASP A 44 30.45 -20.91 -10.02
C ASP A 44 29.57 -19.69 -10.33
N ASP A 45 28.43 -19.59 -9.67
CA ASP A 45 27.54 -18.41 -9.71
C ASP A 45 26.76 -18.31 -8.40
N PHE A 46 27.21 -17.42 -7.51
CA PHE A 46 26.57 -17.25 -6.21
C PHE A 46 25.17 -16.64 -6.31
N TYR A 47 24.89 -15.81 -7.32
CA TYR A 47 23.59 -15.18 -7.49
C TYR A 47 22.54 -16.22 -7.90
N GLN A 48 22.88 -17.06 -8.88
CA GLN A 48 22.02 -18.17 -9.29
C GLN A 48 21.87 -19.20 -8.15
N TYR A 49 22.94 -19.56 -7.45
CA TYR A 49 22.85 -20.45 -6.29
C TYR A 49 21.91 -19.90 -5.21
N ALA A 50 22.05 -18.64 -4.83
CA ALA A 50 21.31 -18.05 -3.71
C ALA A 50 19.85 -17.72 -4.06
N SER A 51 19.52 -17.44 -5.33
CA SER A 51 18.23 -16.87 -5.72
C SER A 51 17.60 -17.47 -6.98
N GLY A 52 18.23 -18.45 -7.62
CA GLY A 52 17.83 -18.96 -8.94
C GLY A 52 16.40 -19.49 -8.99
N THR A 53 15.96 -20.22 -7.95
CA THR A 53 14.57 -20.70 -7.86
C THR A 53 13.60 -19.54 -7.66
N TRP A 54 13.94 -18.54 -6.86
CA TRP A 54 13.11 -17.35 -6.69
C TRP A 54 12.95 -16.57 -8.00
N ILE A 55 14.04 -16.34 -8.73
CA ILE A 55 14.03 -15.61 -10.02
C ILE A 55 13.12 -16.32 -11.02
N LYS A 56 13.23 -17.66 -11.11
CA LYS A 56 12.39 -18.48 -11.99
C LYS A 56 10.90 -18.37 -11.68
N ASN A 57 10.55 -18.32 -10.38
CA ASN A 57 9.16 -18.31 -9.94
C ASN A 57 8.54 -16.91 -9.82
N ASN A 58 9.35 -15.86 -9.89
CA ASN A 58 8.93 -14.48 -9.73
C ASN A 58 9.32 -13.65 -10.96
N PRO A 59 8.67 -13.90 -12.12
CA PRO A 59 8.92 -13.09 -13.32
C PRO A 59 8.55 -11.63 -13.06
N VAL A 60 9.19 -10.71 -13.78
CA VAL A 60 8.90 -9.28 -13.66
C VAL A 60 7.43 -9.02 -14.01
N PRO A 61 6.61 -8.49 -13.08
CA PRO A 61 5.22 -8.17 -13.37
C PRO A 61 5.12 -7.14 -14.50
N ALA A 62 4.07 -7.20 -15.33
CA ALA A 62 3.91 -6.30 -16.48
C ALA A 62 3.90 -4.80 -16.13
N LYS A 63 3.53 -4.45 -14.88
CA LYS A 63 3.53 -3.07 -14.36
C LYS A 63 4.92 -2.59 -13.90
N GLU A 64 5.91 -3.48 -13.85
CA GLU A 64 7.24 -3.22 -13.30
C GLU A 64 8.31 -3.36 -14.39
N THR A 65 9.40 -2.61 -14.25
CA THR A 65 10.59 -2.76 -15.12
C THR A 65 11.64 -3.69 -14.54
N ARG A 66 11.53 -4.01 -13.24
CA ARG A 66 12.40 -4.93 -12.50
C ARG A 66 11.65 -5.51 -11.31
N TRP A 67 12.04 -6.71 -10.88
CA TRP A 67 11.42 -7.37 -9.74
C TRP A 67 12.45 -8.04 -8.85
N GLY A 68 12.27 -7.92 -7.53
CA GLY A 68 13.24 -8.33 -6.53
C GLY A 68 12.75 -8.01 -5.11
N SER A 69 13.50 -8.45 -4.11
CA SER A 69 13.16 -8.26 -2.68
C SER A 69 12.93 -6.79 -2.29
N PHE A 70 13.69 -5.84 -2.87
CA PHE A 70 13.47 -4.41 -2.64
C PHE A 70 12.19 -3.87 -3.28
N ASN A 71 11.74 -4.45 -4.39
CA ASN A 71 10.45 -4.12 -4.99
C ASN A 71 9.31 -4.65 -4.10
N GLU A 72 9.41 -5.89 -3.61
CA GLU A 72 8.43 -6.45 -2.66
C GLU A 72 8.34 -5.60 -1.39
N LEU A 73 9.48 -5.16 -0.83
CA LEU A 73 9.50 -4.26 0.33
C LEU A 73 8.86 -2.91 0.02
N ARG A 74 9.12 -2.35 -1.17
CA ARG A 74 8.50 -1.10 -1.61
C ARG A 74 7.00 -1.24 -1.74
N GLU A 75 6.50 -2.32 -2.34
CA GLU A 75 5.06 -2.57 -2.49
C GLU A 75 4.38 -2.72 -1.12
N PHE A 76 4.99 -3.49 -0.21
CA PHE A 76 4.51 -3.59 1.17
C PHE A 76 4.42 -2.23 1.86
N ASN A 77 5.48 -1.42 1.77
CA ASN A 77 5.49 -0.08 2.37
C ASN A 77 4.48 0.86 1.71
N ALA A 78 4.31 0.80 0.39
CA ALA A 78 3.33 1.59 -0.34
C ALA A 78 1.90 1.25 0.10
N GLN A 79 1.58 -0.03 0.33
CA GLN A 79 0.29 -0.45 0.86
C GLN A 79 0.07 0.04 2.30
N ALA A 80 1.10 -0.04 3.15
CA ALA A 80 1.02 0.46 4.52
C ALA A 80 0.77 1.99 4.55
N VAL A 81 1.53 2.76 3.78
CA VAL A 81 1.34 4.22 3.66
C VAL A 81 -0.03 4.54 3.06
N ARG A 82 -0.48 3.80 2.04
CA ARG A 82 -1.80 3.95 1.45
C ARG A 82 -2.91 3.83 2.50
N SER A 83 -2.85 2.81 3.35
CA SER A 83 -3.81 2.63 4.45
C SER A 83 -3.83 3.84 5.41
N LEU A 84 -2.65 4.39 5.74
CA LEU A 84 -2.55 5.57 6.62
C LEU A 84 -3.17 6.81 5.99
N VAL A 85 -2.90 7.07 4.70
CA VAL A 85 -3.44 8.27 4.01
C VAL A 85 -4.92 8.14 3.70
N GLU A 86 -5.42 6.93 3.40
CA GLU A 86 -6.85 6.65 3.25
C GLU A 86 -7.58 6.85 4.58
N THR A 87 -6.98 6.40 5.70
CA THR A 87 -7.52 6.66 7.05
C THR A 87 -7.58 8.16 7.35
N ALA A 88 -6.51 8.91 7.04
CA ALA A 88 -6.47 10.36 7.25
C ALA A 88 -7.52 11.09 6.38
N ALA A 89 -7.72 10.66 5.13
CA ALA A 89 -8.73 11.22 4.23
C ALA A 89 -10.16 10.94 4.69
N ALA A 90 -10.39 9.79 5.33
CA ALA A 90 -11.70 9.42 5.87
C ALA A 90 -12.05 10.11 7.20
N ASP A 91 -11.08 10.72 7.91
CA ASP A 91 -11.30 11.36 9.21
C ASP A 91 -12.02 12.72 9.06
N LYS A 92 -13.34 12.70 9.23
CA LYS A 92 -14.20 13.90 9.21
C LYS A 92 -14.02 14.82 10.41
N ASN A 93 -13.34 14.37 11.46
CA ASN A 93 -13.12 15.13 12.69
C ASN A 93 -11.74 15.80 12.73
N ALA A 94 -10.90 15.57 11.72
CA ALA A 94 -9.58 16.18 11.62
C ALA A 94 -9.69 17.71 11.61
N LYS A 95 -9.05 18.36 12.60
CA LYS A 95 -9.12 19.82 12.76
C LYS A 95 -8.56 20.53 11.52
N PRO A 96 -9.18 21.63 11.05
CA PRO A 96 -8.62 22.47 10.00
C PRO A 96 -7.17 22.88 10.31
N GLY A 97 -6.29 22.79 9.31
CA GLY A 97 -4.86 23.11 9.45
C GLY A 97 -4.00 22.03 10.13
N SER A 98 -4.60 20.97 10.70
CA SER A 98 -3.84 19.85 11.28
C SER A 98 -3.10 19.03 10.22
N VAL A 99 -2.06 18.29 10.64
CA VAL A 99 -1.32 17.37 9.76
C VAL A 99 -2.26 16.34 9.14
N THR A 100 -3.13 15.70 9.93
CA THR A 100 -4.10 14.73 9.44
C THR A 100 -4.99 15.31 8.34
N LYS A 101 -5.55 16.50 8.58
CA LYS A 101 -6.41 17.17 7.59
C LYS A 101 -5.65 17.49 6.30
N ARG A 102 -4.42 18.03 6.40
CA ARG A 102 -3.57 18.33 5.25
C ARG A 102 -3.22 17.08 4.43
N VAL A 103 -2.86 15.98 5.10
CA VAL A 103 -2.54 14.70 4.43
C VAL A 103 -3.78 14.13 3.74
N GLY A 104 -4.91 14.10 4.43
CA GLY A 104 -6.18 13.60 3.89
C GLY A 104 -6.66 14.42 2.68
N ASP A 105 -6.59 15.75 2.77
CA ASP A 105 -6.97 16.64 1.67
C ASP A 105 -6.06 16.49 0.46
N PHE A 106 -4.75 16.39 0.68
CA PHE A 106 -3.78 16.18 -0.40
C PHE A 106 -4.02 14.85 -1.11
N TYR A 107 -4.23 13.77 -0.37
CA TYR A 107 -4.56 12.46 -0.95
C TYR A 107 -5.88 12.50 -1.72
N THR A 108 -6.92 13.11 -1.16
CA THR A 108 -8.24 13.22 -1.81
C THR A 108 -8.15 14.01 -3.12
N ALA A 109 -7.40 15.11 -3.14
CA ALA A 109 -7.19 15.91 -4.35
C ALA A 109 -6.44 15.13 -5.43
N ALA A 110 -5.44 14.32 -5.06
CA ALA A 110 -4.69 13.50 -6.01
C ALA A 110 -5.50 12.33 -6.58
N MET A 111 -6.48 11.82 -5.84
CA MET A 111 -7.32 10.70 -6.26
C MET A 111 -8.55 11.11 -7.10
N ASP A 112 -8.92 12.40 -7.13
CA ASP A 112 -10.05 12.92 -7.90
C ASP A 112 -9.68 13.16 -9.38
N SER A 113 -9.56 12.07 -10.13
CA SER A 113 -9.26 12.12 -11.57
C SER A 113 -10.32 12.87 -12.38
N ALA A 114 -11.59 12.85 -11.97
CA ALA A 114 -12.67 13.53 -12.69
C ALA A 114 -12.48 15.05 -12.66
N THR A 115 -12.13 15.61 -11.49
CA THR A 115 -11.81 17.04 -11.38
C THR A 115 -10.51 17.38 -12.12
N ILE A 116 -9.48 16.53 -12.02
CA ILE A 116 -8.21 16.73 -12.73
C ILE A 116 -8.45 16.81 -14.25
N GLU A 117 -9.19 15.87 -14.83
CA GLU A 117 -9.51 15.84 -16.26
C GLU A 117 -10.35 17.05 -16.69
N LYS A 118 -11.33 17.44 -15.86
CA LYS A 118 -12.15 18.62 -16.12
C LYS A 118 -11.33 19.91 -16.16
N LEU A 119 -10.36 20.05 -15.25
CA LEU A 119 -9.53 21.27 -15.16
C LEU A 119 -8.48 21.33 -16.27
N GLY A 120 -8.01 20.19 -16.76
CA GLY A 120 -6.94 20.10 -17.76
C GLY A 120 -5.71 20.91 -17.32
N TYR A 121 -5.13 21.68 -18.24
CA TYR A 121 -3.95 22.52 -17.95
C TYR A 121 -4.29 23.88 -17.30
N THR A 122 -5.56 24.18 -17.05
CA THR A 122 -5.98 25.49 -16.52
C THR A 122 -5.22 25.93 -15.26
N PRO A 123 -4.96 25.03 -14.26
CA PRO A 123 -4.25 25.43 -13.04
C PRO A 123 -2.82 25.96 -13.27
N ILE A 124 -2.15 25.55 -14.35
CA ILE A 124 -0.77 25.98 -14.67
C ILE A 124 -0.72 27.09 -15.73
N LYS A 125 -1.86 27.59 -16.21
CA LYS A 125 -1.91 28.56 -17.31
C LYS A 125 -1.15 29.85 -17.00
N ALA A 126 -1.27 30.35 -15.76
CA ALA A 126 -0.55 31.57 -15.35
C ALA A 126 0.97 31.38 -15.39
N ASP A 127 1.47 30.22 -14.99
CA ASP A 127 2.89 29.91 -15.03
C ASP A 127 3.39 29.75 -16.48
N LEU A 128 2.58 29.11 -17.34
CA LEU A 128 2.88 29.04 -18.78
C LEU A 128 2.94 30.43 -19.43
N GLU A 129 2.06 31.36 -19.05
CA GLU A 129 2.11 32.74 -19.55
C GLU A 129 3.37 33.48 -19.05
N LYS A 130 3.78 33.29 -17.78
CA LYS A 130 5.06 33.83 -17.29
C LYS A 130 6.25 33.30 -18.10
N ILE A 131 6.26 32.00 -18.41
CA ILE A 131 7.33 31.38 -19.20
C ILE A 131 7.37 31.97 -20.62
N LYS A 132 6.21 32.19 -21.27
CA LYS A 132 6.15 32.80 -22.62
C LYS A 132 6.72 34.21 -22.68
N GLN A 133 6.70 34.94 -21.57
CA GLN A 133 7.24 36.30 -21.49
C GLN A 133 8.77 36.33 -21.35
N VAL A 134 9.41 35.18 -21.05
CA VAL A 134 10.87 35.07 -20.99
C VAL A 134 11.44 35.12 -22.41
N ASN A 135 12.09 36.24 -22.74
CA ASN A 135 12.63 36.51 -24.08
C ASN A 135 14.16 36.68 -24.10
N SER A 136 14.82 36.53 -22.95
CA SER A 136 16.27 36.63 -22.81
C SER A 136 16.75 35.85 -21.59
N VAL A 137 18.05 35.51 -21.57
CA VAL A 137 18.68 34.89 -20.39
C VAL A 137 18.56 35.80 -19.17
N GLN A 138 18.68 37.12 -19.35
CA GLN A 138 18.50 38.09 -18.27
C GLN A 138 17.08 38.04 -17.71
N ALA A 139 16.05 38.02 -18.57
CA ALA A 139 14.66 37.92 -18.16
C ALA A 139 14.32 36.60 -17.43
N LEU A 140 15.10 35.53 -17.64
CA LEU A 140 14.96 34.28 -16.90
C LEU A 140 15.57 34.37 -15.49
N LEU A 141 16.67 35.11 -15.33
CA LEU A 141 17.37 35.27 -14.05
C LEU A 141 16.68 36.23 -13.09
N ASP A 142 15.83 37.13 -13.61
CA ASP A 142 15.14 38.17 -12.84
C ASP A 142 13.72 37.76 -12.35
N GLN A 143 13.28 36.52 -12.60
CA GLN A 143 12.03 35.94 -12.04
C GLN A 143 12.21 35.42 -10.62
#